data_AF-A0A822G403-F1
#
_entry.id   AF-A0A822G403-F1
#
_cell.length_a   1.000
_cell.length_b   1.000
_cell.length_c   1.000
_cell.angle_alpha   90.00
_cell.angle_beta   90.00
_cell.angle_gamma   90.00
#
_symmetry.space_group_name_H-M   'P 1'
#
loop_
_entity.id
_entity.type
_entity.pdbx_description
1 polymer ?
#
loop_
_entity_poly.entity_id
_entity_poly.type
_entity_poly.pdbx_seq_one_letter_code
_entity_poly.pdbx_strand_id
1 'polypeptide(L)'
;VLKASLLGHDFWTVGDIDPYQLIFTPFNHDLGEYIQLIDYGKFYASKTFYDPINDQQIIMGWTSEEDNLGPQRGWQGFHTLPRAIFLSDDGLELRSRPIEALKTLRDCQSHQHFYDIVLPSELPFELIPDINGDQIEIQINWQFPMSQSLDFGLIVLSTPDGIQRTSIGIASRDKTSVMFNCDLPGWDYFSVPNILQWSDCQIACNKDKRCQAWTFVKDRQINNNCFLKSGVPLLASDSDCISGVKQKENHAQIIWVYINRALSQKNPEAAHEPLHAPLWLETTSINNQWFLELDIFIDHSVIEIFEPQGGQFALTGRVYPEEENANNLAVYVNNAPINDENIIINTIDIWKLNTIWT
;
A
#
# COMPACT_ATOMS: atom_id res chain seq x y z
N VAL A 1 21.04 -3.13 9.82
CA VAL A 1 19.64 -2.67 9.90
C VAL A 1 19.22 -2.61 11.35
N LEU A 2 18.67 -1.48 11.78
CA LEU A 2 17.99 -1.36 13.08
C LEU A 2 16.48 -1.32 12.82
N LYS A 3 15.74 -2.14 13.56
CA LYS A 3 14.28 -2.17 13.53
C LYS A 3 13.74 -1.74 14.89
N ALA A 4 12.71 -0.91 14.90
CA ALA A 4 12.06 -0.46 16.12
C ALA A 4 10.54 -0.38 15.95
N SER A 5 9.82 -0.68 17.03
CA SER A 5 8.36 -0.55 17.11
C SER A 5 8.05 0.76 17.85
N LEU A 6 7.45 1.73 17.16
CA LEU A 6 7.14 3.07 17.67
C LEU A 6 5.76 3.48 17.15
N LEU A 7 5.02 4.30 17.88
CA LEU A 7 3.80 4.97 17.36
C LEU A 7 2.77 4.02 16.71
N GLY A 8 2.71 2.75 17.12
CA GLY A 8 1.80 1.76 16.53
C GLY A 8 2.26 1.17 15.18
N HIS A 9 3.49 1.44 14.76
CA HIS A 9 4.10 0.93 13.54
C HIS A 9 5.50 0.34 13.78
N ASP A 10 5.96 -0.44 12.81
CA ASP A 10 7.33 -0.94 12.79
C ASP A 10 8.16 -0.21 11.73
N PHE A 11 9.23 0.42 12.21
CA PHE A 11 10.14 1.21 11.41
C PHE A 11 11.50 0.52 11.29
N TRP A 12 12.21 0.81 10.21
CA TRP A 12 13.57 0.35 9.96
C TRP A 12 14.49 1.48 9.52
N THR A 13 15.79 1.30 9.77
CA THR A 13 16.83 2.16 9.19
C THR A 13 18.09 1.34 8.94
N VAL A 14 18.82 1.68 7.89
CA VAL A 14 20.14 1.10 7.59
C VAL A 14 21.22 1.99 8.17
N GLY A 15 22.31 1.39 8.63
CA GLY A 15 23.41 2.08 9.26
C GLY A 15 24.53 1.13 9.65
N ASP A 16 25.64 1.73 10.08
CA ASP A 16 26.79 1.01 10.58
C ASP A 16 26.65 0.72 12.06
N ILE A 17 27.17 -0.43 12.50
CA ILE A 17 27.30 -0.77 13.92
C ILE A 17 28.78 -0.87 14.27
N ASP A 18 29.21 -0.11 15.27
CA ASP A 18 30.48 -0.36 15.96
C ASP A 18 30.22 -1.44 17.03
N PRO A 19 30.70 -2.68 16.84
CA PRO A 19 30.42 -3.78 17.76
C PRO A 19 31.21 -3.66 19.07
N TYR A 20 32.24 -2.82 19.14
CA TYR A 20 33.05 -2.63 20.35
C TYR A 20 32.47 -1.53 21.24
N GLN A 21 31.99 -0.44 20.63
CA GLN A 21 31.33 0.66 21.34
C GLN A 21 29.82 0.42 21.51
N LEU A 22 29.24 -0.55 20.81
CA LEU A 22 27.80 -0.82 20.75
C LEU A 22 27.00 0.40 20.27
N ILE A 23 27.55 1.13 19.30
CA ILE A 23 26.94 2.33 18.73
C ILE A 23 26.44 1.99 17.33
N PHE A 24 25.15 2.23 17.09
CA PHE A 24 24.56 2.18 15.75
C PHE A 24 24.45 3.60 15.18
N THR A 25 24.97 3.81 13.97
CA THR A 25 24.94 5.09 13.27
C THR A 25 24.10 4.93 11.99
N PRO A 26 22.88 5.48 11.93
CA PRO A 26 22.05 5.39 10.73
C PRO A 26 22.67 6.16 9.56
N PHE A 27 22.50 5.64 8.34
CA PHE A 27 22.89 6.34 7.11
C PHE A 27 21.97 7.51 6.80
N ASN A 28 20.70 7.37 7.19
CA ASN A 28 19.71 8.43 7.16
C ASN A 28 19.59 9.10 8.53
N HIS A 29 18.65 10.04 8.65
CA HIS A 29 18.29 10.64 9.94
C HIS A 29 17.60 9.59 10.85
N ASP A 30 17.13 10.03 12.02
CA ASP A 30 16.56 9.16 13.06
C ASP A 30 15.32 8.35 12.61
N LEU A 31 14.96 7.33 13.37
CA LEU A 31 13.82 6.46 13.12
C LEU A 31 12.46 7.14 13.36
N GLY A 32 11.42 6.64 12.67
CA GLY A 32 10.03 7.06 12.84
C GLY A 32 9.44 7.80 11.64
N GLU A 33 10.02 7.64 10.45
CA GLU A 33 9.52 8.24 9.22
C GLU A 33 8.65 7.30 8.39
N TYR A 34 7.73 7.86 7.60
CA TYR A 34 6.81 7.07 6.79
C TYR A 34 7.51 6.13 5.80
N ILE A 35 8.59 6.60 5.16
CA ILE A 35 9.39 5.78 4.23
C ILE A 35 10.14 4.62 4.90
N GLN A 36 10.22 4.62 6.23
CA GLN A 36 10.89 3.60 7.01
C GLN A 36 9.91 2.50 7.47
N LEU A 37 8.64 2.52 7.06
CA LEU A 37 7.68 1.48 7.43
C LEU A 37 8.06 0.16 6.77
N ILE A 38 7.96 -0.94 7.53
CA ILE A 38 8.10 -2.31 6.99
C ILE A 38 6.84 -2.70 6.20
N ASP A 39 5.68 -2.25 6.67
CA ASP A 39 4.37 -2.45 6.07
C ASP A 39 3.56 -1.18 6.32
N TYR A 40 2.89 -0.70 5.28
CA TYR A 40 2.15 0.56 5.34
C TYR A 40 0.78 0.45 6.00
N GLY A 41 0.35 -0.77 6.34
CA GLY A 41 -0.90 -1.08 7.00
C GLY A 41 -0.70 -1.52 8.45
N LYS A 42 -1.35 -2.63 8.82
CA LYS A 42 -1.39 -3.15 10.19
C LYS A 42 -0.35 -4.23 10.40
N PHE A 43 0.78 -3.82 10.96
CA PHE A 43 1.93 -4.67 11.20
C PHE A 43 2.74 -4.11 12.36
N TYR A 44 2.85 -4.86 13.44
CA TYR A 44 3.50 -4.37 14.66
C TYR A 44 4.25 -5.47 15.39
N ALA A 45 5.16 -5.07 16.28
CA ALA A 45 5.94 -5.97 17.14
C ALA A 45 6.66 -7.09 16.36
N SER A 46 6.98 -6.84 15.10
CA SER A 46 7.60 -7.82 14.23
C SER A 46 8.96 -8.26 14.71
N LYS A 47 9.30 -9.49 14.35
CA LYS A 47 10.56 -10.12 14.72
C LYS A 47 11.07 -10.95 13.58
N THR A 48 12.39 -10.97 13.44
CA THR A 48 13.05 -11.74 12.41
C THR A 48 13.77 -12.94 13.00
N PHE A 49 13.91 -13.98 12.18
CA PHE A 49 14.79 -15.12 12.44
C PHE A 49 15.45 -15.56 11.14
N TYR A 50 16.60 -16.22 11.22
CA TYR A 50 17.30 -16.75 10.06
C TYR A 50 16.83 -18.18 9.77
N ASP A 51 16.45 -18.43 8.53
CA ASP A 51 16.15 -19.76 8.00
C ASP A 51 17.39 -20.32 7.28
N PRO A 52 18.11 -21.27 7.90
CA PRO A 52 19.34 -21.81 7.32
C PRO A 52 19.10 -22.80 6.16
N ILE A 53 17.87 -23.27 5.96
CA ILE A 53 17.55 -24.24 4.89
C ILE A 53 17.47 -23.50 3.55
N ASN A 54 16.85 -22.32 3.55
CA ASN A 54 16.66 -21.51 2.35
C ASN A 54 17.58 -20.28 2.30
N ASP A 55 18.50 -20.15 3.25
CA ASP A 55 19.47 -19.04 3.36
C ASP A 55 18.81 -17.65 3.29
N GLN A 56 17.81 -17.43 4.13
CA GLN A 56 17.03 -16.19 4.13
C GLN A 56 16.70 -15.71 5.54
N GLN A 57 16.56 -14.39 5.71
CA GLN A 57 15.97 -13.83 6.92
C GLN A 57 14.45 -13.78 6.73
N ILE A 58 13.71 -14.33 7.69
CA ILE A 58 12.24 -14.30 7.71
C ILE A 58 11.77 -13.26 8.71
N ILE A 59 10.72 -12.51 8.36
CA ILE A 59 10.00 -11.62 9.27
C ILE A 59 8.53 -12.02 9.37
N MET A 60 7.97 -11.88 10.57
CA MET A 60 6.53 -11.93 10.83
C MET A 60 6.15 -10.79 11.76
N GLY A 61 4.99 -10.19 11.52
CA GLY A 61 4.40 -9.15 12.37
C GLY A 61 3.21 -9.68 13.14
N TRP A 62 2.90 -9.07 14.28
CA TRP A 62 1.58 -9.16 14.88
C TRP A 62 0.67 -8.12 14.24
N THR A 63 -0.57 -8.51 13.97
CA THR A 63 -1.61 -7.62 13.50
C THR A 63 -2.78 -7.66 14.47
N SER A 64 -3.15 -6.49 14.99
CA SER A 64 -4.28 -6.36 15.93
C SER A 64 -5.62 -6.53 15.23
N GLU A 65 -6.66 -6.84 16.01
CA GLU A 65 -8.03 -6.59 15.57
C GLU A 65 -8.27 -5.09 15.41
N GLU A 66 -9.20 -4.75 14.53
CA GLU A 66 -9.74 -3.42 14.32
C GLU A 66 -11.28 -3.44 14.41
N ASP A 67 -11.84 -4.45 15.07
CA ASP A 67 -13.24 -4.51 15.50
C ASP A 67 -13.33 -4.57 17.03
N ASN A 68 -14.56 -4.55 17.56
CA ASN A 68 -14.85 -4.68 18.99
C ASN A 68 -15.49 -6.04 19.35
N LEU A 69 -15.36 -7.05 18.49
CA LEU A 69 -16.09 -8.32 18.60
C LEU A 69 -15.25 -9.48 19.14
N GLY A 70 -13.99 -9.24 19.49
CA GLY A 70 -13.11 -10.29 20.00
C GLY A 70 -13.63 -11.07 21.23
N PRO A 71 -14.29 -10.46 22.23
CA PRO A 71 -14.88 -11.22 23.34
C PRO A 71 -15.96 -12.22 22.91
N GLN A 72 -16.77 -11.87 21.89
CA GLN A 72 -17.82 -12.71 21.33
C GLN A 72 -17.23 -13.81 20.45
N ARG A 73 -16.22 -13.46 19.64
CA ARG A 73 -15.51 -14.37 18.73
C ARG A 73 -14.56 -15.33 19.47
N GLY A 74 -14.12 -14.98 20.68
CA GLY A 74 -13.27 -15.81 21.55
C GLY A 74 -11.77 -15.75 21.26
N TRP A 75 -11.34 -14.93 20.29
CA TRP A 75 -9.93 -14.71 19.95
C TRP A 75 -9.71 -13.30 19.42
N GLN A 76 -8.46 -12.82 19.48
CA GLN A 76 -8.03 -11.53 18.94
C GLN A 76 -6.59 -11.58 18.45
N GLY A 77 -6.34 -11.01 17.28
CA GLY A 77 -5.02 -10.85 16.70
C GLY A 77 -4.55 -12.07 15.94
N PHE A 78 -3.66 -11.84 14.98
CA PHE A 78 -3.02 -12.89 14.20
C PHE A 78 -1.58 -12.48 13.85
N HIS A 79 -0.85 -13.41 13.22
CA HIS A 79 0.45 -13.13 12.65
C HIS A 79 0.35 -13.03 11.13
N THR A 80 0.97 -12.00 10.54
CA THR A 80 1.04 -11.87 9.09
C THR A 80 1.74 -13.06 8.45
N LEU A 81 1.53 -13.24 7.16
CA LEU A 81 2.28 -14.20 6.36
C LEU A 81 3.79 -14.03 6.59
N PRO A 82 4.56 -15.14 6.67
CA PRO A 82 6.01 -15.07 6.76
C PRO A 82 6.60 -14.52 5.46
N ARG A 83 7.48 -13.53 5.60
CA ARG A 83 8.09 -12.82 4.47
C ARG A 83 9.60 -12.99 4.52
N ALA A 84 10.22 -13.20 3.37
CA ALA A 84 11.66 -12.97 3.24
C ALA A 84 11.90 -11.46 3.38
N ILE A 85 12.88 -11.07 4.20
CA ILE A 85 13.28 -9.68 4.40
C ILE A 85 14.74 -9.50 4.01
N PHE A 86 15.02 -8.51 3.19
CA PHE A 86 16.33 -8.31 2.56
C PHE A 86 16.56 -6.83 2.25
N LEU A 87 17.79 -6.46 1.94
CA LEU A 87 18.09 -5.10 1.49
C LEU A 87 17.96 -5.01 -0.04
N SER A 88 17.62 -3.82 -0.54
CA SER A 88 17.80 -3.45 -1.94
C SER A 88 19.24 -3.68 -2.40
N ASP A 89 19.45 -3.74 -3.72
CA ASP A 89 20.76 -3.97 -4.32
C ASP A 89 21.82 -2.92 -3.92
N ASP A 90 21.40 -1.67 -3.70
CA ASP A 90 22.26 -0.59 -3.21
C ASP A 90 22.46 -0.61 -1.68
N GLY A 91 21.76 -1.48 -0.97
CA GLY A 91 21.83 -1.64 0.48
C GLY A 91 21.11 -0.55 1.28
N LEU A 92 20.35 0.35 0.65
CA LEU A 92 19.78 1.54 1.30
C LEU A 92 18.32 1.37 1.74
N GLU A 93 17.61 0.39 1.19
CA GLU A 93 16.19 0.14 1.47
C GLU A 93 15.97 -1.26 2.03
N LEU A 94 15.09 -1.40 3.03
CA LEU A 94 14.60 -2.70 3.47
C LEU A 94 13.41 -3.10 2.61
N ARG A 95 13.46 -4.32 2.08
CA ARG A 95 12.45 -4.89 1.18
C ARG A 95 11.91 -6.18 1.77
N SER A 96 10.68 -6.52 1.40
CA SER A 96 10.07 -7.79 1.82
C SER A 96 9.16 -8.37 0.77
N ARG A 97 9.09 -9.70 0.72
CA ARG A 97 8.14 -10.43 -0.13
C ARG A 97 7.71 -11.74 0.54
N PRO A 98 6.53 -12.29 0.20
CA PRO A 98 6.08 -13.58 0.70
C PRO A 98 7.12 -14.67 0.44
N ILE A 99 7.30 -15.62 1.37
CA ILE A 99 8.22 -16.74 1.15
C ILE A 99 7.66 -17.72 0.11
N GLU A 100 8.54 -18.31 -0.68
CA GLU A 100 8.17 -19.30 -1.72
C GLU A 100 7.40 -20.50 -1.18
N ALA A 101 7.61 -20.89 0.08
CA ALA A 101 6.90 -21.99 0.71
C ALA A 101 5.37 -21.78 0.77
N LEU A 102 4.87 -20.54 0.72
CA LEU A 102 3.44 -20.28 0.70
C LEU A 102 2.75 -20.86 -0.54
N LYS A 103 3.48 -21.00 -1.66
CA LYS A 103 2.96 -21.60 -2.90
C LYS A 103 2.52 -23.06 -2.72
N THR A 104 3.01 -23.76 -1.69
CA THR A 104 2.56 -25.12 -1.40
C THR A 104 1.12 -25.18 -0.89
N LEU A 105 0.55 -24.04 -0.48
CA LEU A 105 -0.85 -23.94 -0.08
C LEU A 105 -1.79 -23.88 -1.28
N ARG A 106 -1.32 -23.48 -2.47
CA ARG A 106 -2.16 -23.35 -3.67
C ARG A 106 -2.81 -24.70 -4.02
N ASP A 107 -4.13 -24.73 -4.06
CA ASP A 107 -4.88 -25.83 -4.66
C ASP A 107 -4.74 -25.75 -6.18
N CYS A 108 -3.91 -26.65 -6.73
CA CYS A 108 -3.63 -26.72 -8.16
C CYS A 108 -4.89 -26.98 -9.01
N GLN A 109 -5.95 -27.58 -8.47
CA GLN A 109 -7.20 -27.82 -9.21
C GLN A 109 -8.10 -26.58 -9.26
N SER A 110 -7.86 -25.62 -8.37
CA SER A 110 -8.62 -24.37 -8.29
C SER A 110 -8.06 -23.24 -9.16
N HIS A 111 -6.90 -23.46 -9.79
CA HIS A 111 -6.20 -22.41 -10.54
C HIS A 111 -7.07 -21.90 -11.69
N GLN A 112 -7.30 -20.58 -11.70
CA GLN A 112 -7.91 -19.88 -12.80
C GLN A 112 -6.91 -18.87 -13.37
N HIS A 113 -6.85 -18.79 -14.70
CA HIS A 113 -5.97 -17.89 -15.42
C HIS A 113 -6.78 -17.12 -16.46
N PHE A 114 -6.69 -15.79 -16.40
CA PHE A 114 -7.28 -14.89 -17.38
C PHE A 114 -6.21 -13.90 -17.86
N TYR A 115 -6.36 -13.39 -19.07
CA TYR A 115 -5.39 -12.51 -19.69
C TYR A 115 -6.06 -11.54 -20.67
N ASP A 116 -5.36 -10.45 -20.99
CA ASP A 116 -5.79 -9.41 -21.94
C ASP A 116 -7.21 -8.85 -21.65
N ILE A 117 -7.56 -8.68 -20.37
CA ILE A 117 -8.86 -8.09 -20.00
C ILE A 117 -8.74 -6.57 -20.08
N VAL A 118 -9.42 -5.99 -21.06
CA VAL A 118 -9.53 -4.53 -21.21
C VAL A 118 -10.68 -4.05 -20.33
N LEU A 119 -10.38 -3.18 -19.35
CA LEU A 119 -11.44 -2.58 -18.54
C LEU A 119 -12.14 -1.47 -19.33
N PRO A 120 -13.49 -1.49 -19.41
CA PRO A 120 -14.24 -0.48 -20.14
C PRO A 120 -14.15 0.90 -19.46
N SER A 121 -14.64 1.94 -20.15
CA SER A 121 -14.85 3.27 -19.56
C SER A 121 -15.74 3.18 -18.32
N GLU A 122 -15.52 4.04 -17.32
CA GLU A 122 -16.21 4.11 -16.01
C GLU A 122 -17.10 2.90 -15.68
N LEU A 123 -16.53 1.99 -14.88
CA LEU A 123 -17.16 0.74 -14.47
C LEU A 123 -17.25 0.74 -12.94
N PRO A 124 -18.40 1.11 -12.36
CA PRO A 124 -18.47 1.21 -10.90
C PRO A 124 -18.33 -0.16 -10.21
N PHE A 125 -18.72 -1.24 -10.89
CA PHE A 125 -18.70 -2.60 -10.38
C PHE A 125 -19.05 -3.63 -11.48
N GLU A 126 -18.18 -4.61 -11.73
CA GLU A 126 -18.50 -5.79 -12.54
C GLU A 126 -17.93 -7.06 -11.91
N LEU A 127 -18.80 -8.03 -11.62
CA LEU A 127 -18.40 -9.33 -11.11
C LEU A 127 -17.61 -10.09 -12.18
N ILE A 128 -16.49 -10.69 -11.77
CA ILE A 128 -15.83 -11.69 -12.59
C ILE A 128 -16.51 -13.04 -12.28
N PRO A 129 -17.21 -13.65 -13.25
CA PRO A 129 -17.95 -14.88 -13.00
C PRO A 129 -17.01 -16.02 -12.61
N ASP A 130 -17.56 -17.00 -11.88
CA ASP A 130 -16.89 -18.26 -11.50
C ASP A 130 -15.64 -18.11 -10.60
N ILE A 131 -15.37 -16.92 -10.11
CA ILE A 131 -14.34 -16.65 -9.10
C ILE A 131 -15.02 -16.31 -7.77
N ASN A 132 -14.93 -17.26 -6.83
CA ASN A 132 -15.38 -17.09 -5.46
C ASN A 132 -14.37 -17.66 -4.47
N GLY A 133 -14.27 -17.01 -3.32
CA GLY A 133 -13.44 -17.45 -2.23
C GLY A 133 -13.06 -16.31 -1.30
N ASP A 134 -12.88 -16.65 -0.05
CA ASP A 134 -12.39 -15.79 1.02
C ASP A 134 -11.02 -16.25 1.54
N GLN A 135 -10.48 -17.37 1.04
CA GLN A 135 -9.12 -17.84 1.30
C GLN A 135 -8.40 -18.12 -0.03
N ILE A 136 -7.85 -17.07 -0.64
CA ILE A 136 -7.31 -17.09 -2.00
C ILE A 136 -6.02 -16.27 -2.14
N GLU A 137 -5.22 -16.63 -3.13
CA GLU A 137 -4.09 -15.84 -3.63
C GLU A 137 -4.43 -15.35 -5.04
N ILE A 138 -4.18 -14.07 -5.31
CA ILE A 138 -4.38 -13.42 -6.60
C ILE A 138 -3.05 -12.79 -7.03
N GLN A 139 -2.49 -13.26 -8.13
CA GLN A 139 -1.37 -12.61 -8.80
C GLN A 139 -1.90 -11.86 -10.01
N ILE A 140 -1.69 -10.55 -10.07
CA ILE A 140 -2.28 -9.69 -11.10
C ILE A 140 -1.24 -8.75 -11.70
N ASN A 141 -1.22 -8.69 -13.02
CA ASN A 141 -0.37 -7.79 -13.80
C ASN A 141 -1.22 -6.73 -14.51
N TRP A 142 -1.05 -5.48 -14.10
CA TRP A 142 -1.74 -4.31 -14.64
C TRP A 142 -0.89 -3.62 -15.69
N GLN A 143 -1.56 -3.09 -16.72
CA GLN A 143 -1.03 -2.11 -17.66
C GLN A 143 -1.95 -0.89 -17.72
N PHE A 144 -1.39 0.32 -17.60
CA PHE A 144 -2.17 1.56 -17.61
C PHE A 144 -1.34 2.82 -17.97
N PRO A 145 -1.96 3.92 -18.43
CA PRO A 145 -1.22 5.12 -18.87
C PRO A 145 -0.42 5.87 -17.79
N MET A 146 0.79 6.35 -18.13
CA MET A 146 1.73 7.01 -17.21
C MET A 146 1.45 8.47 -16.84
N SER A 147 0.44 9.14 -17.39
CA SER A 147 0.28 10.60 -17.17
C SER A 147 -1.18 10.99 -17.06
N GLN A 148 -1.92 10.13 -16.38
CA GLN A 148 -3.34 10.32 -16.16
C GLN A 148 -3.67 10.14 -14.68
N SER A 149 -4.69 10.85 -14.24
CA SER A 149 -5.31 10.56 -12.95
C SER A 149 -6.26 9.39 -13.17
N LEU A 150 -6.02 8.27 -12.51
CA LEU A 150 -6.78 7.03 -12.66
C LEU A 150 -7.15 6.51 -11.27
N ASP A 151 -8.25 5.79 -11.19
CA ASP A 151 -8.66 5.04 -9.99
C ASP A 151 -9.41 3.78 -10.44
N PHE A 152 -8.79 2.63 -10.21
CA PHE A 152 -9.25 1.33 -10.68
C PHE A 152 -8.70 0.21 -9.81
N GLY A 153 -9.25 -0.98 -9.95
CA GLY A 153 -8.70 -2.16 -9.29
C GLY A 153 -9.68 -3.31 -9.17
N LEU A 154 -9.48 -4.10 -8.12
CA LEU A 154 -10.30 -5.25 -7.77
C LEU A 154 -11.26 -4.89 -6.63
N ILE A 155 -12.43 -5.53 -6.64
CA ILE A 155 -13.33 -5.60 -5.51
C ILE A 155 -13.37 -7.03 -5.03
N VAL A 156 -13.03 -7.25 -3.76
CA VAL A 156 -12.89 -8.56 -3.14
C VAL A 156 -13.80 -8.66 -1.93
N LEU A 157 -14.05 -9.90 -1.47
CA LEU A 157 -14.95 -10.17 -0.35
C LEU A 157 -16.27 -9.42 -0.51
N SER A 158 -16.81 -9.46 -1.73
CA SER A 158 -17.96 -8.67 -2.13
C SER A 158 -19.22 -9.50 -2.15
N THR A 159 -20.33 -8.93 -1.69
CA THR A 159 -21.66 -9.45 -1.99
C THR A 159 -21.96 -9.26 -3.49
N PRO A 160 -22.83 -10.08 -4.10
CA PRO A 160 -23.15 -9.96 -5.52
C PRO A 160 -23.79 -8.62 -5.91
N ASP A 161 -24.47 -7.95 -4.98
CA ASP A 161 -25.03 -6.61 -5.16
C ASP A 161 -24.03 -5.47 -4.88
N GLY A 162 -22.82 -5.82 -4.42
CA GLY A 162 -21.74 -4.90 -4.08
C GLY A 162 -22.01 -4.04 -2.84
N ILE A 163 -23.08 -4.28 -2.07
CA ILE A 163 -23.40 -3.46 -0.88
C ILE A 163 -22.30 -3.58 0.18
N GLN A 164 -21.83 -4.81 0.43
CA GLN A 164 -20.66 -5.07 1.25
C GLN A 164 -19.52 -5.50 0.34
N ARG A 165 -18.38 -4.82 0.44
CA ARG A 165 -17.23 -5.04 -0.43
C ARG A 165 -15.97 -4.39 0.11
N THR A 166 -14.82 -4.94 -0.26
CA THR A 166 -13.51 -4.29 -0.07
C THR A 166 -12.92 -3.96 -1.43
N SER A 167 -12.47 -2.72 -1.63
CA SER A 167 -11.76 -2.36 -2.87
C SER A 167 -10.25 -2.44 -2.64
N ILE A 168 -9.55 -3.16 -3.51
CA ILE A 168 -8.09 -3.14 -3.62
C ILE A 168 -7.77 -2.37 -4.89
N GLY A 169 -7.23 -1.17 -4.74
CA GLY A 169 -7.14 -0.21 -5.82
C GLY A 169 -5.75 0.33 -6.08
N ILE A 170 -5.59 0.86 -7.29
CA ILE A 170 -4.46 1.66 -7.73
C ILE A 170 -5.01 3.05 -8.08
N ALA A 171 -4.50 4.06 -7.39
CA ALA A 171 -4.74 5.45 -7.72
C ALA A 171 -3.47 6.06 -8.31
N SER A 172 -3.59 6.73 -9.46
CA SER A 172 -2.53 7.55 -10.05
C SER A 172 -3.00 8.99 -10.20
N ARG A 173 -2.05 9.91 -10.39
CA ARG A 173 -2.37 11.32 -10.59
C ARG A 173 -1.39 11.98 -11.57
N ASP A 174 -1.93 12.71 -12.54
CA ASP A 174 -1.11 13.61 -13.35
C ASP A 174 -0.64 14.80 -12.50
N LYS A 175 0.58 15.29 -12.76
CA LYS A 175 1.17 16.50 -12.15
C LYS A 175 1.11 16.53 -10.62
N THR A 176 1.68 15.52 -9.96
CA THR A 176 1.77 15.48 -8.49
C THR A 176 2.71 16.52 -7.89
N SER A 177 3.49 17.25 -8.71
CA SER A 177 4.42 18.29 -8.24
C SER A 177 3.72 19.42 -7.48
N VAL A 178 2.49 19.78 -7.90
CA VAL A 178 1.64 20.79 -7.26
C VAL A 178 0.18 20.44 -7.50
N MET A 179 -0.60 20.31 -6.42
CA MET A 179 -2.00 19.94 -6.41
C MET A 179 -2.80 20.98 -5.62
N PHE A 180 -3.71 21.69 -6.31
CA PHE A 180 -4.58 22.67 -5.69
C PHE A 180 -5.82 22.01 -5.08
N ASN A 181 -6.30 22.57 -3.98
CA ASN A 181 -7.49 22.12 -3.24
C ASN A 181 -7.34 20.66 -2.78
N CYS A 182 -6.15 20.31 -2.32
CA CYS A 182 -5.80 18.96 -1.91
C CYS A 182 -4.89 19.03 -0.67
N ASP A 183 -5.18 18.18 0.31
CA ASP A 183 -4.30 17.88 1.43
C ASP A 183 -3.67 16.49 1.27
N LEU A 184 -2.49 16.32 1.87
CA LEU A 184 -1.81 15.05 2.08
C LEU A 184 -1.74 14.82 3.60
N PRO A 185 -2.80 14.35 4.26
CA PRO A 185 -2.90 14.41 5.71
C PRO A 185 -1.86 13.56 6.45
N GLY A 186 -1.29 14.12 7.52
CA GLY A 186 -0.38 13.43 8.43
C GLY A 186 1.07 13.34 7.96
N TRP A 187 1.89 12.61 8.73
CA TRP A 187 3.32 12.39 8.49
C TRP A 187 4.19 13.66 8.39
N ASP A 188 3.69 14.75 8.97
CA ASP A 188 4.40 16.00 9.16
C ASP A 188 5.54 15.82 10.17
N TYR A 189 6.77 16.06 9.75
CA TYR A 189 7.92 16.06 10.66
C TYR A 189 8.44 17.47 10.97
N PHE A 190 8.05 18.45 10.16
CA PHE A 190 8.50 19.83 10.32
C PHE A 190 7.49 20.82 9.74
N SER A 191 7.26 21.93 10.46
CA SER A 191 6.52 23.07 9.93
C SER A 191 7.45 24.23 9.62
N VAL A 192 7.30 24.83 8.45
CA VAL A 192 8.05 26.02 8.04
C VAL A 192 7.22 27.25 8.39
N PRO A 193 7.67 28.13 9.30
CA PRO A 193 6.93 29.32 9.66
C PRO A 193 7.13 30.42 8.60
N ASN A 194 6.22 31.38 8.62
CA ASN A 194 6.25 32.63 7.87
C ASN A 194 6.22 32.45 6.33
N ILE A 195 5.62 31.38 5.82
CA ILE A 195 5.46 31.15 4.38
C ILE A 195 4.30 31.99 3.83
N LEU A 196 4.54 32.81 2.80
CA LEU A 196 3.52 33.66 2.17
C LEU A 196 2.92 33.05 0.91
N GLN A 197 3.70 32.20 0.21
CA GLN A 197 3.29 31.55 -1.03
C GLN A 197 3.59 30.06 -0.96
N TRP A 198 2.70 29.23 -1.52
CA TRP A 198 2.88 27.78 -1.55
C TRP A 198 4.20 27.35 -2.21
N SER A 199 4.70 28.12 -3.18
CA SER A 199 5.95 27.83 -3.90
C SER A 199 7.16 27.84 -2.97
N ASP A 200 7.15 28.65 -1.91
CA ASP A 200 8.23 28.66 -0.92
C ASP A 200 8.21 27.38 -0.08
N CYS A 201 7.03 26.80 0.16
CA CYS A 201 6.88 25.50 0.81
C CYS A 201 7.48 24.37 -0.07
N GLN A 202 7.22 24.41 -1.38
CA GLN A 202 7.84 23.51 -2.34
C GLN A 202 9.37 23.64 -2.35
N ILE A 203 9.90 24.87 -2.37
CA ILE A 203 11.34 25.13 -2.34
C ILE A 203 11.96 24.58 -1.04
N ALA A 204 11.29 24.74 0.10
CA ALA A 204 11.75 24.18 1.37
C ALA A 204 11.83 22.64 1.31
N CYS A 205 10.77 21.98 0.82
CA CYS A 205 10.77 20.53 0.65
C CYS A 205 11.86 20.03 -0.31
N ASN A 206 12.07 20.72 -1.44
CA ASN A 206 13.07 20.32 -2.42
C ASN A 206 14.49 20.37 -1.86
N LYS A 207 14.78 21.33 -0.97
CA LYS A 207 16.08 21.48 -0.30
C LYS A 207 16.31 20.47 0.82
N ASP A 208 15.25 20.00 1.48
CA ASP A 208 15.35 19.03 2.56
C ASP A 208 15.43 17.60 2.00
N LYS A 209 16.46 16.85 2.35
CA LYS A 209 16.66 15.45 1.91
C LYS A 209 15.59 14.50 2.43
N ARG A 210 14.98 14.80 3.58
CA ARG A 210 13.96 13.97 4.24
C ARG A 210 12.58 14.12 3.59
N CYS A 211 12.31 15.31 3.07
CA CYS A 211 10.99 15.64 2.56
C CYS A 211 10.63 14.82 1.32
N GLN A 212 9.47 14.16 1.38
CA GLN A 212 8.85 13.46 0.26
C GLN A 212 7.66 14.23 -0.31
N ALA A 213 6.94 14.97 0.55
CA ALA A 213 5.80 15.80 0.16
C ALA A 213 5.62 16.99 1.09
N TRP A 214 4.75 17.92 0.70
CA TRP A 214 4.43 19.10 1.48
C TRP A 214 2.96 19.49 1.34
N THR A 215 2.41 20.14 2.38
CA THR A 215 1.10 20.81 2.36
C THR A 215 1.29 22.27 2.78
N PHE A 216 0.71 23.19 2.02
CA PHE A 216 0.54 24.60 2.36
C PHE A 216 -0.94 24.91 2.64
N VAL A 217 -1.23 25.54 3.78
CA VAL A 217 -2.59 25.88 4.23
C VAL A 217 -2.81 27.39 4.12
N LYS A 218 -3.73 27.83 3.26
CA LYS A 218 -3.91 29.25 2.89
C LYS A 218 -4.34 30.14 4.07
N ASP A 219 -5.28 29.67 4.87
CA ASP A 219 -6.00 30.49 5.86
C ASP A 219 -5.46 30.34 7.30
N ARG A 220 -4.33 29.64 7.48
CA ARG A 220 -3.70 29.44 8.78
C ARG A 220 -2.73 30.59 9.10
N GLN A 221 -2.56 30.87 10.40
CA GLN A 221 -1.55 31.84 10.85
C GLN A 221 -0.19 31.50 10.23
N ILE A 222 0.50 32.53 9.74
CA ILE A 222 1.71 32.40 8.92
C ILE A 222 2.79 31.54 9.63
N ASN A 223 2.76 31.47 10.96
CA ASN A 223 3.74 30.76 11.78
C ASN A 223 3.67 29.22 11.66
N ASN A 224 2.62 28.63 11.06
CA ASN A 224 2.44 27.18 10.93
C ASN A 224 1.53 26.85 9.74
N ASN A 225 1.90 27.29 8.54
CA ASN A 225 1.08 27.13 7.34
C ASN A 225 1.76 26.33 6.22
N CYS A 226 2.99 25.84 6.43
CA CYS A 226 3.68 24.91 5.53
C CYS A 226 4.17 23.71 6.32
N PHE A 227 3.86 22.50 5.86
CA PHE A 227 4.14 21.24 6.54
C PHE A 227 4.93 20.31 5.61
N LEU A 228 6.15 19.97 6.00
CA LEU A 228 7.02 19.01 5.30
C LEU A 228 6.78 17.60 5.83
N LYS A 229 6.71 16.64 4.92
CA LYS A 229 6.29 15.26 5.20
C LYS A 229 7.36 14.26 4.85
N SER A 230 7.50 13.26 5.69
CA SER A 230 8.46 12.16 5.51
C SER A 230 7.93 11.06 4.58
N GLY A 231 6.70 11.21 4.08
CA GLY A 231 6.02 10.28 3.21
C GLY A 231 5.06 10.98 2.26
N VAL A 232 4.33 10.18 1.49
CA VAL A 232 3.30 10.68 0.57
C VAL A 232 1.96 10.01 0.90
N PRO A 233 1.21 10.56 1.88
CA PRO A 233 -0.09 10.05 2.27
C PRO A 233 -1.08 9.98 1.09
N LEU A 234 -2.16 9.23 1.26
CA LEU A 234 -3.29 9.25 0.33
C LEU A 234 -3.92 10.65 0.31
N LEU A 235 -4.23 11.11 -0.89
CA LEU A 235 -4.76 12.44 -1.13
C LEU A 235 -6.15 12.62 -0.51
N ALA A 236 -6.40 13.77 0.12
CA ALA A 236 -7.71 14.22 0.56
C ALA A 236 -8.11 15.53 -0.15
N SER A 237 -9.40 15.69 -0.46
CA SER A 237 -9.93 16.94 -1.00
C SER A 237 -10.06 17.98 0.11
N ASP A 238 -9.47 19.16 -0.08
CA ASP A 238 -9.52 20.27 0.88
C ASP A 238 -9.28 21.60 0.17
N SER A 239 -10.29 22.49 0.14
CA SER A 239 -10.21 23.78 -0.56
C SER A 239 -9.14 24.73 -0.03
N ASP A 240 -8.72 24.56 1.21
CA ASP A 240 -7.83 25.49 1.90
C ASP A 240 -6.37 25.07 1.76
N CYS A 241 -6.13 23.86 1.25
CA CYS A 241 -4.81 23.27 1.09
C CYS A 241 -4.31 23.29 -0.36
N ILE A 242 -3.00 23.48 -0.51
CA ILE A 242 -2.23 23.22 -1.73
C ILE A 242 -1.11 22.28 -1.33
N SER A 243 -1.00 21.14 -1.99
CA SER A 243 0.02 20.13 -1.66
C SER A 243 0.93 19.85 -2.84
N GLY A 244 2.03 19.16 -2.61
CA GLY A 244 2.90 18.69 -3.69
C GLY A 244 3.82 17.57 -3.25
N VAL A 245 4.15 16.71 -4.22
CA VAL A 245 5.10 15.61 -4.05
C VAL A 245 6.46 16.04 -4.62
N LYS A 246 7.52 15.80 -3.86
CA LYS A 246 8.89 16.03 -4.30
C LYS A 246 9.22 15.09 -5.45
N GLN A 247 9.59 15.63 -6.59
CA GLN A 247 9.87 14.84 -7.79
C GLN A 247 11.23 14.12 -7.66
N LYS A 248 11.29 12.86 -8.07
CA LYS A 248 12.53 12.07 -8.14
C LYS A 248 13.28 12.35 -9.45
N GLU A 249 14.62 12.23 -9.43
CA GLU A 249 15.48 12.56 -10.58
C GLU A 249 15.20 11.71 -11.83
N ASN A 250 14.76 10.46 -11.66
CA ASN A 250 14.51 9.51 -12.75
C ASN A 250 13.13 9.65 -13.42
N HIS A 251 12.46 10.80 -13.22
CA HIS A 251 11.08 11.01 -13.67
C HIS A 251 10.11 9.92 -13.19
N ALA A 252 10.41 9.27 -12.06
CA ALA A 252 9.54 8.28 -11.47
C ALA A 252 8.22 8.95 -11.06
N GLN A 253 7.11 8.26 -11.30
CA GLN A 253 5.80 8.72 -10.87
C GLN A 253 5.36 7.91 -9.67
N ILE A 254 4.72 8.60 -8.73
CA ILE A 254 4.10 7.95 -7.58
C ILE A 254 2.69 7.51 -7.93
N ILE A 255 2.35 6.29 -7.51
CA ILE A 255 0.99 5.77 -7.43
C ILE A 255 0.68 5.38 -5.99
N TRP A 256 -0.58 5.17 -5.67
CA TRP A 256 -1.02 4.64 -4.38
C TRP A 256 -1.73 3.31 -4.59
N VAL A 257 -1.20 2.26 -3.99
CA VAL A 257 -1.95 1.01 -3.82
C VAL A 257 -2.71 1.11 -2.51
N TYR A 258 -4.00 0.79 -2.51
CA TYR A 258 -4.84 0.98 -1.33
C TYR A 258 -5.79 -0.18 -1.08
N ILE A 259 -6.21 -0.30 0.19
CA ILE A 259 -7.32 -1.14 0.63
C ILE A 259 -8.39 -0.21 1.18
N ASN A 260 -9.48 -0.03 0.44
CA ASN A 260 -10.62 0.76 0.88
C ASN A 260 -11.64 -0.14 1.58
N ARG A 261 -11.87 0.19 2.85
CA ARG A 261 -12.65 -0.59 3.81
C ARG A 261 -13.91 0.10 4.25
N ALA A 262 -14.30 1.18 3.57
CA ALA A 262 -15.49 1.95 3.92
C ALA A 262 -16.75 1.09 3.91
N LEU A 263 -16.82 0.12 2.98
CA LEU A 263 -17.96 -0.78 2.78
C LEU A 263 -17.65 -2.24 3.13
N SER A 264 -16.48 -2.54 3.71
CA SER A 264 -16.09 -3.94 3.95
C SER A 264 -16.80 -4.56 5.14
N GLN A 265 -17.31 -3.77 6.06
CA GLN A 265 -18.06 -4.21 7.24
C GLN A 265 -19.24 -3.30 7.55
N LYS A 266 -20.26 -3.84 8.22
CA LYS A 266 -21.45 -3.12 8.71
C LYS A 266 -21.29 -2.65 10.14
N ASN A 267 -20.45 -3.32 10.93
CA ASN A 267 -20.13 -2.92 12.30
C ASN A 267 -19.51 -1.51 12.35
N PRO A 268 -20.21 -0.49 12.89
CA PRO A 268 -19.71 0.89 12.90
C PRO A 268 -18.52 1.11 13.85
N GLU A 269 -18.27 0.17 14.77
CA GLU A 269 -17.15 0.21 15.71
C GLU A 269 -15.87 -0.39 15.12
N ALA A 270 -15.95 -0.97 13.93
CA ALA A 270 -14.78 -1.45 13.21
C ALA A 270 -14.11 -0.32 12.42
N ALA A 271 -12.84 -0.48 12.06
CA ALA A 271 -12.13 0.53 11.27
C ALA A 271 -12.61 0.55 9.80
N HIS A 272 -13.10 1.70 9.34
CA HIS A 272 -13.54 1.92 7.96
C HIS A 272 -12.55 2.70 7.09
N GLU A 273 -11.54 3.32 7.71
CA GLU A 273 -10.58 4.16 7.01
C GLU A 273 -9.73 3.36 6.01
N PRO A 274 -9.47 3.92 4.81
CA PRO A 274 -8.65 3.27 3.82
C PRO A 274 -7.19 3.19 4.28
N LEU A 275 -6.54 2.09 3.93
CA LEU A 275 -5.09 1.91 4.09
C LEU A 275 -4.44 2.11 2.73
N HIS A 276 -3.20 2.60 2.69
CA HIS A 276 -2.51 2.88 1.44
C HIS A 276 -1.00 2.76 1.60
N ALA A 277 -0.35 2.41 0.50
CA ALA A 277 1.10 2.42 0.32
C ALA A 277 1.42 3.20 -0.96
N PRO A 278 2.26 4.25 -0.91
CA PRO A 278 2.79 4.82 -2.13
C PRO A 278 3.82 3.89 -2.74
N LEU A 279 3.79 3.78 -4.06
CA LEU A 279 4.79 3.07 -4.84
C LEU A 279 5.33 4.02 -5.91
N TRP A 280 6.65 4.07 -6.02
CA TRP A 280 7.32 4.81 -7.08
C TRP A 280 7.54 3.87 -8.26
N LEU A 281 6.90 4.16 -9.38
CA LEU A 281 7.14 3.43 -10.62
C LEU A 281 8.26 4.11 -11.40
N GLU A 282 9.30 3.35 -11.71
CA GLU A 282 10.43 3.82 -12.50
C GLU A 282 10.14 3.68 -13.99
N THR A 283 10.35 4.76 -14.74
CA THR A 283 10.04 4.82 -16.17
C THR A 283 10.83 3.80 -16.97
N THR A 284 10.24 2.63 -17.23
CA THR A 284 10.66 1.75 -18.32
C THR A 284 9.86 2.18 -19.55
N SER A 285 10.52 2.90 -20.46
CA SER A 285 9.88 3.61 -21.57
C SER A 285 9.39 2.68 -22.68
N ILE A 286 8.41 1.82 -22.40
CA ILE A 286 7.64 1.11 -23.41
C ILE A 286 6.31 1.84 -23.56
N ASN A 287 6.17 2.61 -24.64
CA ASN A 287 4.90 3.20 -25.11
C ASN A 287 4.10 4.06 -24.08
N ASN A 288 4.75 4.71 -23.11
CA ASN A 288 4.09 5.52 -22.07
C ASN A 288 3.04 4.75 -21.23
N GLN A 289 3.26 3.46 -21.01
CA GLN A 289 2.41 2.61 -20.17
C GLN A 289 3.17 2.13 -18.93
N TRP A 290 2.55 2.23 -17.77
CA TRP A 290 2.98 1.58 -16.55
C TRP A 290 2.62 0.11 -16.57
N PHE A 291 3.49 -0.69 -15.96
CA PHE A 291 3.25 -2.09 -15.64
C PHE A 291 3.41 -2.26 -14.13
N LEU A 292 2.45 -2.93 -13.50
CA LEU A 292 2.49 -3.21 -12.07
C LEU A 292 2.01 -4.63 -11.81
N GLU A 293 2.88 -5.44 -11.20
CA GLU A 293 2.50 -6.74 -10.67
C GLU A 293 2.20 -6.61 -9.18
N LEU A 294 1.10 -7.20 -8.74
CA LEU A 294 0.72 -7.31 -7.35
C LEU A 294 0.48 -8.78 -7.01
N ASP A 295 0.92 -9.18 -5.81
CA ASP A 295 0.57 -10.46 -5.19
C ASP A 295 -0.32 -10.17 -3.99
N ILE A 296 -1.55 -10.68 -4.01
CA ILE A 296 -2.61 -10.34 -3.07
C ILE A 296 -3.08 -11.62 -2.39
N PHE A 297 -2.93 -11.68 -1.08
CA PHE A 297 -3.43 -12.77 -0.25
C PHE A 297 -4.68 -12.30 0.49
N ILE A 298 -5.73 -13.10 0.40
CA ILE A 298 -6.99 -12.91 1.13
C ILE A 298 -7.17 -14.13 2.01
N ASP A 299 -7.32 -13.89 3.31
CA ASP A 299 -7.54 -14.94 4.31
C ASP A 299 -8.62 -14.46 5.30
N HIS A 300 -9.87 -14.67 4.88
CA HIS A 300 -11.12 -14.31 5.54
C HIS A 300 -11.21 -12.82 5.92
N SER A 301 -10.58 -12.44 7.03
CA SER A 301 -10.61 -11.10 7.62
C SER A 301 -9.33 -10.29 7.41
N VAL A 302 -8.43 -10.79 6.56
CA VAL A 302 -7.11 -10.24 6.31
C VAL A 302 -6.86 -10.14 4.81
N ILE A 303 -6.28 -9.02 4.40
CA ILE A 303 -5.75 -8.82 3.05
C ILE A 303 -4.30 -8.38 3.19
N GLU A 304 -3.37 -9.08 2.53
CA GLU A 304 -1.96 -8.69 2.44
C GLU A 304 -1.57 -8.51 0.98
N ILE A 305 -1.07 -7.33 0.62
CA ILE A 305 -0.69 -6.97 -0.75
C ILE A 305 0.82 -6.74 -0.81
N PHE A 306 1.47 -7.28 -1.84
CA PHE A 306 2.90 -7.18 -2.07
C PHE A 306 3.22 -6.75 -3.50
N GLU A 307 4.34 -6.06 -3.67
CA GLU A 307 5.04 -5.95 -4.95
C GLU A 307 6.05 -7.10 -5.04
N PRO A 308 5.78 -8.17 -5.82
CA PRO A 308 6.51 -9.43 -5.69
C PRO A 308 7.92 -9.41 -6.30
N GLN A 309 8.21 -8.50 -7.23
CA GLN A 309 9.48 -8.51 -7.98
C GLN A 309 10.59 -7.85 -7.16
N GLY A 310 10.39 -6.60 -6.77
CA GLY A 310 11.34 -5.81 -6.00
C GLY A 310 11.19 -5.98 -4.50
N GLY A 311 9.99 -6.30 -4.00
CA GLY A 311 9.67 -6.29 -2.57
C GLY A 311 9.59 -4.87 -1.99
N GLN A 312 9.27 -3.89 -2.82
CA GLN A 312 9.34 -2.46 -2.47
C GLN A 312 8.30 -2.01 -1.45
N PHE A 313 7.16 -2.69 -1.37
CA PHE A 313 6.14 -2.40 -0.37
C PHE A 313 5.39 -3.66 0.05
N ALA A 314 4.81 -3.57 1.24
CA ALA A 314 3.76 -4.46 1.72
C ALA A 314 2.64 -3.64 2.36
N LEU A 315 1.40 -4.10 2.23
CA LEU A 315 0.22 -3.46 2.80
C LEU A 315 -0.71 -4.51 3.40
N THR A 316 -0.80 -4.53 4.73
CA THR A 316 -1.68 -5.44 5.48
C THR A 316 -2.93 -4.72 5.97
N GLY A 317 -4.11 -5.23 5.65
CA GLY A 317 -5.40 -4.70 6.09
C GLY A 317 -6.29 -5.71 6.79
N ARG A 318 -7.07 -5.24 7.76
CA ARG A 318 -8.17 -5.99 8.38
C ARG A 318 -9.49 -5.64 7.73
N VAL A 319 -10.32 -6.63 7.44
CA VAL A 319 -11.68 -6.45 6.92
C VAL A 319 -12.60 -7.43 7.60
N TYR A 320 -13.87 -7.07 7.78
CA TYR A 320 -14.82 -7.89 8.54
C TYR A 320 -16.12 -8.10 7.77
N PRO A 321 -16.10 -8.78 6.60
CA PRO A 321 -17.33 -9.12 5.89
C PRO A 321 -18.24 -9.95 6.82
N GLU A 322 -19.52 -9.59 6.87
CA GLU A 322 -20.52 -10.25 7.74
C GLU A 322 -21.53 -11.08 6.94
N GLU A 323 -21.70 -10.82 5.65
CA GLU A 323 -22.59 -11.57 4.78
C GLU A 323 -21.92 -12.85 4.26
N GLU A 324 -22.60 -14.00 4.36
CA GLU A 324 -22.05 -15.31 3.95
C GLU A 324 -21.69 -15.39 2.46
N ASN A 325 -22.35 -14.57 1.63
CA ASN A 325 -22.08 -14.48 0.19
C ASN A 325 -21.11 -13.35 -0.18
N ALA A 326 -20.43 -12.73 0.80
CA ALA A 326 -19.39 -11.73 0.58
C ALA A 326 -18.04 -12.38 0.20
N ASN A 327 -18.04 -13.17 -0.87
CA ASN A 327 -16.89 -13.96 -1.31
C ASN A 327 -16.66 -13.87 -2.82
N ASN A 328 -17.20 -12.84 -3.47
CA ASN A 328 -17.06 -12.64 -4.92
C ASN A 328 -15.89 -11.71 -5.24
N LEU A 329 -15.36 -11.89 -6.45
CA LEU A 329 -14.39 -10.99 -7.07
C LEU A 329 -15.07 -10.13 -8.15
N ALA A 330 -14.71 -8.86 -8.20
CA ALA A 330 -15.15 -7.91 -9.20
C ALA A 330 -14.00 -7.00 -9.62
N VAL A 331 -14.20 -6.27 -10.71
CA VAL A 331 -13.35 -5.16 -11.14
C VAL A 331 -14.11 -3.84 -11.07
N TYR A 332 -13.37 -2.74 -10.96
CA TYR A 332 -13.94 -1.40 -11.07
C TYR A 332 -12.97 -0.41 -11.70
N VAL A 333 -13.53 0.65 -12.25
CA VAL A 333 -12.88 1.85 -12.77
C VAL A 333 -13.71 3.06 -12.33
N ASN A 334 -13.26 3.75 -11.29
CA ASN A 334 -13.89 4.99 -10.81
C ASN A 334 -13.47 6.20 -11.64
N ASN A 335 -12.25 6.19 -12.17
CA ASN A 335 -11.73 7.25 -13.01
C ASN A 335 -10.92 6.64 -14.16
N ALA A 336 -11.50 6.69 -15.35
CA ALA A 336 -11.01 6.03 -16.55
C ALA A 336 -9.97 6.87 -17.31
N PRO A 337 -9.10 6.23 -18.10
CA PRO A 337 -8.21 6.95 -18.99
C PRO A 337 -8.97 7.70 -20.10
N ILE A 338 -8.38 8.81 -20.57
CA ILE A 338 -8.84 9.60 -21.73
C ILE A 338 -8.04 9.24 -22.99
N ASN A 339 -8.46 9.77 -24.16
CA ASN A 339 -7.80 9.64 -25.47
C ASN A 339 -7.69 8.21 -26.03
N ASP A 340 -8.73 7.39 -25.83
CA ASP A 340 -8.79 5.99 -26.30
C ASP A 340 -7.68 5.07 -25.73
N GLU A 341 -7.02 5.50 -24.65
CA GLU A 341 -6.14 4.64 -23.85
C GLU A 341 -6.96 3.73 -22.95
N ASN A 342 -6.37 2.61 -22.48
CA ASN A 342 -7.08 1.60 -21.71
C ASN A 342 -6.31 1.22 -20.45
N ILE A 343 -7.07 0.78 -19.43
CA ILE A 343 -6.54 -0.01 -18.32
C ILE A 343 -6.70 -1.48 -18.71
N ILE A 344 -5.63 -2.25 -18.62
CA ILE A 344 -5.58 -3.65 -19.05
C ILE A 344 -5.08 -4.49 -17.89
N ILE A 345 -5.78 -5.59 -17.62
CA ILE A 345 -5.23 -6.71 -16.84
C ILE A 345 -4.55 -7.62 -17.85
N ASN A 346 -3.22 -7.54 -17.92
CA ASN A 346 -2.44 -8.38 -18.84
C ASN A 346 -2.60 -9.85 -18.46
N THR A 347 -2.47 -10.15 -17.16
CA THR A 347 -2.72 -11.48 -16.59
C THR A 347 -3.32 -11.35 -15.20
N ILE A 348 -4.21 -12.27 -14.85
CA ILE A 348 -4.66 -12.50 -13.48
C ILE A 348 -4.73 -14.01 -13.25
N ASP A 349 -3.99 -14.47 -12.25
CA ASP A 349 -3.93 -15.84 -11.80
C ASP A 349 -4.48 -15.94 -10.37
N ILE A 350 -5.33 -16.93 -10.13
CA ILE A 350 -6.04 -17.06 -8.86
C ILE A 350 -5.98 -18.51 -8.39
N TRP A 351 -5.63 -18.70 -7.13
CA TRP A 351 -5.65 -20.00 -6.46
C TRP A 351 -6.47 -19.92 -5.18
N LYS A 352 -7.31 -20.91 -4.93
CA LYS A 352 -7.76 -21.21 -3.57
C LYS A 352 -6.57 -21.76 -2.79
N LEU A 353 -6.45 -21.31 -1.54
CA LEU A 353 -5.39 -21.78 -0.65
C LEU A 353 -5.94 -22.85 0.28
N ASN A 354 -5.18 -23.91 0.49
CA ASN A 354 -5.48 -24.91 1.50
C ASN A 354 -5.21 -24.34 2.90
N THR A 355 -6.03 -24.74 3.86
CA THR A 355 -5.81 -24.39 5.28
C THR A 355 -4.51 -25.00 5.80
N ILE A 356 -3.80 -24.26 6.64
CA ILE A 356 -2.65 -24.75 7.41
C ILE A 356 -3.08 -25.59 8.63
N TRP A 357 -4.37 -25.54 8.99
CA TRP A 357 -4.94 -26.28 10.10
C TRP A 357 -5.44 -27.62 9.61
N THR A 358 -4.63 -28.67 9.83
CA THR A 358 -4.97 -30.07 9.55
C THR A 358 -5.67 -30.74 10.72
#